data_AF-M5VKY1-F1
#
_entry.id   AF-M5VKY1-F1
#
_cell.length_a   1.000
_cell.length_b   1.000
_cell.length_c   1.000
_cell.angle_alpha   90.00
_cell.angle_beta   90.00
_cell.angle_gamma   90.00
#
_symmetry.space_group_name_H-M   'P 1'
#
loop_
_entity.id
_entity.type
_entity.pdbx_description
1 polymer ?
#
loop_
_entity_poly.entity_id
_entity_poly.type
_entity_poly.pdbx_seq_one_letter_code
_entity_poly.pdbx_strand_id
1 'polypeptide(L)'
;MSSGGPKDGDLQLVAAPERKLALPPKPPTTASSTALVEYTPPVFKEEEEDLEIKLRRILENVPVRVSNTSGSSAGSGSGDFHQYRQMRRKEQDRLARMEVDYQRRKEEAEFIMRREERLKSAEERTAKKRLKRQKKKQRKKEKKIKTSSGGEENHKGETTDEDEENSDDQTEQAFDKL
;
A
#
# COMPACT_ATOMS: atom_id res chain seq x y z
N MET A 1 -30.05 -46.05 -38.18
CA MET A 1 -30.04 -45.60 -36.77
C MET A 1 -29.31 -44.27 -36.73
N SER A 2 -29.90 -43.24 -36.12
CA SER A 2 -29.54 -41.82 -36.24
C SER A 2 -28.79 -41.29 -35.01
N SER A 3 -28.02 -40.21 -35.25
CA SER A 3 -27.47 -39.18 -34.34
C SER A 3 -26.23 -39.56 -33.51
N GLY A 4 -25.24 -38.69 -33.27
CA GLY A 4 -25.05 -37.27 -33.58
C GLY A 4 -23.74 -36.82 -32.90
N GLY A 5 -23.00 -35.88 -33.53
CA GLY A 5 -21.74 -35.37 -33.00
C GLY A 5 -21.90 -34.54 -31.71
N PRO A 6 -20.83 -34.37 -30.90
CA PRO A 6 -20.91 -33.64 -29.65
C PRO A 6 -21.21 -32.16 -29.92
N LYS A 7 -22.32 -31.68 -29.35
CA LYS A 7 -22.75 -30.30 -29.39
C LYS A 7 -21.99 -29.51 -28.33
N ASP A 8 -21.54 -28.31 -28.72
CA ASP A 8 -21.03 -27.29 -27.81
C ASP A 8 -22.02 -27.09 -26.66
N GLY A 9 -21.52 -27.24 -25.43
CA GLY A 9 -22.30 -27.01 -24.22
C GLY A 9 -22.52 -25.52 -24.04
N ASP A 10 -23.72 -25.05 -24.36
CA ASP A 10 -24.22 -23.73 -24.00
C ASP A 10 -24.15 -23.54 -22.48
N LEU A 11 -23.20 -22.72 -22.02
CA LEU A 11 -23.16 -22.18 -20.67
C LEU A 11 -24.32 -21.18 -20.52
N GLN A 12 -25.46 -21.65 -20.04
CA GLN A 12 -26.56 -20.76 -19.64
C GLN A 12 -26.17 -20.00 -18.36
N LEU A 13 -25.82 -18.73 -18.52
CA LEU A 13 -25.81 -17.74 -17.43
C LEU A 13 -27.26 -17.51 -16.98
N VAL A 14 -27.65 -18.13 -15.85
CA VAL A 14 -28.89 -17.78 -15.16
C VAL A 14 -28.69 -16.41 -14.50
N ALA A 15 -29.37 -15.39 -15.03
CA ALA A 15 -29.44 -14.08 -14.40
C ALA A 15 -30.13 -14.20 -13.04
N ALA A 16 -29.41 -13.89 -11.97
CA ALA A 16 -29.99 -13.76 -10.64
C ALA A 16 -31.04 -12.62 -10.66
N PRO A 17 -32.21 -12.78 -10.02
CA PRO A 17 -33.21 -11.71 -9.98
C PRO A 17 -32.64 -10.52 -9.21
N GLU A 18 -32.65 -9.34 -9.84
CA GLU A 18 -32.25 -8.09 -9.21
C GLU A 18 -33.16 -7.79 -8.01
N ARG A 19 -32.64 -7.98 -6.80
CA ARG A 19 -33.21 -7.37 -5.62
C ARG A 19 -32.90 -5.88 -5.68
N LYS A 20 -33.86 -5.10 -6.17
CA LYS A 20 -33.88 -3.65 -5.99
C LYS A 20 -33.96 -3.37 -4.49
N LEU A 21 -32.81 -3.16 -3.86
CA LEU A 21 -32.74 -2.58 -2.51
C LEU A 21 -33.20 -1.12 -2.65
N ALA A 22 -34.49 -0.90 -2.44
CA ALA A 22 -35.06 0.43 -2.40
C ALA A 22 -34.38 1.23 -1.28
N LEU A 23 -33.68 2.30 -1.66
CA LEU A 23 -33.23 3.32 -0.72
C LEU A 23 -34.46 3.88 0.03
N PRO A 24 -34.37 4.15 1.34
CA PRO A 24 -35.48 4.71 2.11
C PRO A 24 -35.89 6.09 1.55
N PRO A 25 -37.19 6.46 1.65
CA PRO A 25 -37.68 7.72 1.09
C PRO A 25 -37.01 8.93 1.74
N LYS A 26 -36.58 9.89 0.90
CA LYS A 26 -36.09 11.20 1.35
C LYS A 26 -37.23 11.98 2.02
N PRO A 27 -36.98 12.69 3.13
CA PRO A 27 -38.01 13.45 3.83
C PRO A 27 -38.52 14.63 2.98
N PRO A 28 -39.79 15.03 3.16
CA PRO A 28 -40.39 16.13 2.41
C PRO A 28 -39.68 17.46 2.69
N THR A 29 -39.47 18.23 1.63
CA THR A 29 -38.89 19.58 1.68
C THR A 29 -39.92 20.55 2.26
N THR A 30 -39.93 20.71 3.57
CA THR A 30 -40.63 21.81 4.24
C THR A 30 -39.68 23.00 4.35
N ALA A 31 -40.05 24.08 3.67
CA ALA A 31 -39.44 25.39 3.87
C ALA A 31 -39.52 25.79 5.36
N SER A 32 -38.44 26.39 5.87
CA SER A 32 -38.20 26.80 7.27
C SER A 32 -37.56 25.75 8.17
N SER A 33 -36.25 25.53 8.00
CA SER A 33 -35.37 25.09 9.10
C SER A 33 -33.93 25.52 8.83
N THR A 34 -33.52 26.64 9.40
CA THR A 34 -32.11 27.04 9.55
C THR A 34 -31.48 26.22 10.67
N ALA A 35 -31.30 24.92 10.46
CA ALA A 35 -30.54 24.05 11.34
C ALA A 35 -29.34 23.53 10.56
N LEU A 36 -28.32 24.39 10.42
CA LEU A 36 -26.98 23.96 10.05
C LEU A 36 -26.50 23.03 11.17
N VAL A 37 -26.57 21.72 10.96
CA VAL A 37 -25.83 20.78 11.79
C VAL A 37 -24.37 20.96 11.38
N GLU A 38 -23.65 21.78 12.15
CA GLU A 38 -22.21 21.90 12.03
C GLU A 38 -21.59 20.50 12.17
N TYR A 39 -20.95 20.03 11.10
CA TYR A 39 -20.08 18.88 11.19
C TYR A 39 -18.83 19.31 11.94
N THR A 40 -18.81 19.06 13.25
CA THR A 40 -17.59 19.15 14.04
C THR A 40 -16.71 17.94 13.66
N PRO A 41 -15.54 18.13 13.04
CA PRO A 41 -14.62 17.03 12.82
C PRO A 41 -14.26 16.40 14.17
N PRO A 42 -14.12 15.06 14.27
CA PRO A 42 -13.69 14.44 15.51
C PRO A 42 -12.32 15.02 15.88
N VAL A 43 -12.30 15.77 16.99
CA VAL A 43 -11.07 16.30 17.56
C VAL A 43 -10.26 15.08 18.00
N PHE A 44 -9.11 14.85 17.37
CA PHE A 44 -8.12 13.91 17.91
C PHE A 44 -7.82 14.38 19.33
N LYS A 45 -8.19 13.57 20.30
CA LYS A 45 -8.03 13.90 21.71
C LYS A 45 -6.55 13.73 22.05
N GLU A 46 -5.78 14.78 21.88
CA GLU A 46 -4.38 14.87 22.31
C GLU A 46 -4.24 14.46 23.80
N GLU A 47 -5.30 14.69 24.60
CA GLU A 47 -5.41 14.23 25.98
C GLU A 47 -5.50 12.69 26.14
N GLU A 48 -6.09 11.96 25.20
CA GLU A 48 -6.07 10.49 25.21
C GLU A 48 -4.63 10.01 24.97
N GLU A 49 -3.95 10.55 23.96
CA GLU A 49 -2.54 10.22 23.69
C GLU A 49 -1.64 10.50 24.90
N ASP A 50 -1.86 11.61 25.62
CA ASP A 50 -1.17 11.93 26.88
C ASP A 50 -1.47 10.92 27.98
N LEU A 51 -2.72 10.43 28.09
CA LEU A 51 -3.10 9.39 29.04
C LEU A 51 -2.47 8.05 28.67
N GLU A 52 -2.46 7.64 27.41
CA GLU A 52 -1.78 6.42 26.96
C GLU A 52 -0.26 6.50 27.21
N ILE A 53 0.38 7.64 26.93
CA ILE A 53 1.81 7.86 27.19
C ILE A 53 2.08 7.79 28.69
N LYS A 54 1.24 8.43 29.52
CA LYS A 54 1.37 8.41 30.97
C LYS A 54 1.14 7.01 31.54
N LEU A 55 0.17 6.26 31.00
CA LEU A 55 -0.10 4.88 31.40
C LEU A 55 1.05 3.96 31.03
N ARG A 56 1.63 4.08 29.82
CA ARG A 56 2.86 3.37 29.44
C ARG A 56 4.00 3.70 30.38
N ARG A 57 4.24 4.98 30.64
CA ARG A 57 5.28 5.44 31.57
C ARG A 57 5.08 4.89 32.97
N ILE A 58 3.84 4.82 33.47
CA ILE A 58 3.52 4.25 34.77
C ILE A 58 3.78 2.74 34.77
N LEU A 59 3.29 2.01 33.76
CA LEU A 59 3.49 0.57 33.65
C LEU A 59 4.97 0.17 33.53
N GLU A 60 5.78 0.99 32.86
CA GLU A 60 7.21 0.73 32.66
C GLU A 60 8.07 1.13 33.87
N ASN A 61 7.76 2.26 34.52
CA ASN A 61 8.63 2.84 35.54
C ASN A 61 8.17 2.61 36.98
N VAL A 62 6.91 2.25 37.22
CA VAL A 62 6.40 1.98 38.56
C VAL A 62 6.51 0.48 38.84
N PRO A 63 7.29 0.08 39.86
CA PRO A 63 7.40 -1.33 40.24
C PRO A 63 6.03 -1.91 40.63
N VAL A 64 5.61 -2.96 39.92
CA VAL A 64 4.39 -3.69 40.25
C VAL A 64 4.65 -4.56 41.48
N ARG A 65 4.10 -4.18 42.63
CA ARG A 65 4.15 -4.99 43.85
C ARG A 65 2.96 -5.96 43.87
N VAL A 66 3.24 -7.26 43.94
CA VAL A 66 2.21 -8.30 44.09
C VAL A 66 2.07 -8.66 45.57
N SER A 67 0.90 -8.41 46.16
CA SER A 67 0.65 -8.63 47.59
C SER A 67 0.28 -10.08 47.94
N ASN A 68 -0.14 -10.89 46.97
CA ASN A 68 -0.74 -12.22 47.20
C ASN A 68 0.22 -13.36 46.82
N THR A 69 1.51 -13.20 47.10
CA THR A 69 2.52 -14.22 46.78
C THR A 69 2.76 -15.13 47.98
N SER A 70 2.60 -16.44 47.77
CA SER A 70 2.98 -17.46 48.75
C SER A 70 4.51 -17.60 48.79
N GLY A 71 5.04 -18.11 49.90
CA GLY A 71 6.49 -18.31 50.06
C GLY A 71 7.07 -19.28 49.03
N SER A 72 8.34 -19.14 48.67
CA SER A 72 8.97 -19.91 47.58
C SER A 72 9.00 -21.43 47.79
N SER A 73 8.91 -21.89 49.04
CA SER A 73 8.84 -23.30 49.42
C SER A 73 7.43 -23.76 49.80
N ALA A 74 6.42 -22.88 49.68
CA ALA A 74 5.04 -23.24 49.94
C ALA A 74 4.54 -24.20 48.85
N GLY A 75 3.71 -25.17 49.24
CA GLY A 75 3.08 -26.09 48.29
C GLY A 75 2.02 -25.40 47.41
N SER A 76 1.54 -26.12 46.41
CA SER A 76 0.48 -25.63 45.51
C SER A 76 -0.85 -25.47 46.26
N GLY A 77 -1.38 -24.25 46.28
CA GLY A 77 -2.70 -23.92 46.81
C GLY A 77 -3.83 -24.24 45.83
N SER A 78 -5.07 -24.33 46.33
CA SER A 78 -6.25 -24.58 45.48
C SER A 78 -6.53 -23.48 44.45
N GLY A 79 -6.01 -22.26 44.68
CA GLY A 79 -6.14 -21.12 43.77
C GLY A 79 -5.04 -21.02 42.70
N ASP A 80 -3.93 -21.74 42.85
CA ASP A 80 -2.73 -21.55 42.01
C ASP A 80 -2.98 -21.96 40.57
N PHE A 81 -3.80 -23.00 40.37
CA PHE A 81 -4.23 -23.41 39.04
C PHE A 81 -4.94 -22.29 38.27
N HIS A 82 -5.86 -21.57 38.93
CA HIS A 82 -6.59 -20.48 38.30
C HIS A 82 -5.71 -19.26 38.05
N GLN A 83 -4.75 -18.97 38.93
CA GLN A 83 -3.76 -17.92 38.72
C GLN A 83 -2.89 -18.21 37.49
N TYR A 84 -2.35 -19.43 37.39
CA TYR A 84 -1.58 -19.87 36.22
C TYR A 84 -2.41 -19.78 34.93
N ARG A 85 -3.66 -20.25 34.95
CA ARG A 85 -4.54 -20.18 33.77
C ARG A 85 -4.75 -18.74 33.29
N GLN A 86 -4.98 -17.80 34.22
CA GLN A 86 -5.15 -16.39 33.88
C GLN A 86 -3.86 -15.77 33.36
N MET A 87 -2.72 -16.03 34.01
CA MET A 87 -1.43 -15.53 33.57
C MET A 87 -1.02 -16.07 32.21
N ARG A 88 -1.23 -17.36 31.95
CA ARG A 88 -0.96 -17.98 30.65
C ARG A 88 -1.78 -17.35 29.53
N ARG A 89 -3.07 -17.09 29.76
CA ARG A 89 -3.92 -16.41 28.78
C ARG A 89 -3.42 -14.99 28.50
N LYS A 90 -3.14 -14.22 29.55
CA LYS A 90 -2.58 -12.86 29.40
C LYS A 90 -1.28 -12.86 28.60
N GLU A 91 -0.40 -13.84 28.85
CA GLU A 91 0.87 -13.93 28.12
C GLU A 91 0.69 -14.38 26.67
N GLN A 92 -0.21 -15.33 26.40
CA GLN A 92 -0.55 -15.72 25.03
C GLN A 92 -1.15 -14.55 24.25
N ASP A 93 -2.07 -13.79 24.85
CA ASP A 93 -2.65 -12.59 24.23
C ASP A 93 -1.59 -11.52 23.97
N ARG A 94 -0.63 -11.35 24.91
CA ARG A 94 0.51 -10.42 24.74
C ARG A 94 1.38 -10.81 23.55
N LEU A 95 1.75 -12.09 23.44
CA LEU A 95 2.55 -12.61 22.34
C LEU A 95 1.81 -12.51 21.01
N ALA A 96 0.51 -12.83 20.98
CA ALA A 96 -0.30 -12.72 19.77
C ALA A 96 -0.39 -11.27 19.25
N ARG A 97 -0.58 -10.29 20.14
CA ARG A 97 -0.60 -8.85 19.76
C ARG A 97 0.73 -8.41 19.19
N MET A 98 1.84 -8.81 19.82
CA MET A 98 3.18 -8.50 19.34
C MET A 98 3.45 -9.09 17.95
N GLU A 99 3.02 -10.33 17.71
CA GLU A 99 3.16 -11.00 16.41
C GLU A 99 2.35 -10.30 15.32
N VAL A 100 1.10 -9.93 15.59
CA VAL A 100 0.25 -9.18 14.65
C VAL A 100 0.87 -7.83 14.29
N ASP A 101 1.36 -7.09 15.28
CA ASP A 101 2.03 -5.80 15.05
C ASP A 101 3.32 -5.98 14.22
N TYR A 102 4.07 -7.05 14.45
CA TYR A 102 5.27 -7.37 13.69
C TYR A 102 4.95 -7.72 12.24
N GLN A 103 3.97 -8.60 12.00
CA GLN A 103 3.55 -8.98 10.65
C GLN A 103 3.04 -7.76 9.88
N ARG A 104 2.21 -6.92 10.50
CA ARG A 104 1.75 -5.67 9.89
C ARG A 104 2.89 -4.75 9.48
N ARG A 105 3.86 -4.49 10.37
CA ARG A 105 5.02 -3.65 10.05
C ARG A 105 5.86 -4.24 8.92
N LYS A 106 6.02 -5.57 8.90
CA LYS A 106 6.75 -6.29 7.86
C LYS A 106 6.05 -6.15 6.50
N GLU A 107 4.75 -6.37 6.43
CA GLU A 107 3.95 -6.23 5.21
C GLU A 107 3.95 -4.79 4.68
N GLU A 108 3.80 -3.81 5.58
CA GLU A 108 3.88 -2.38 5.22
C GLU A 108 5.25 -2.02 4.66
N ALA A 109 6.34 -2.48 5.30
CA ALA A 109 7.71 -2.26 4.81
C ALA A 109 7.95 -2.91 3.45
N GLU A 110 7.53 -4.17 3.26
CA GLU A 110 7.64 -4.86 1.98
C GLU A 110 6.84 -4.16 0.88
N PHE A 111 5.63 -3.68 1.20
CA PHE A 111 4.81 -2.93 0.26
C PHE A 111 5.46 -1.61 -0.17
N ILE A 112 6.01 -0.85 0.78
CA ILE A 112 6.73 0.40 0.50
C ILE A 112 7.94 0.11 -0.40
N MET A 113 8.74 -0.90 -0.06
CA MET A 113 9.91 -1.30 -0.86
C MET A 113 9.52 -1.66 -2.30
N ARG A 114 8.51 -2.53 -2.49
CA ARG A 114 8.01 -2.89 -3.84
C ARG A 114 7.42 -1.70 -4.60
N ARG A 115 6.82 -0.73 -3.91
CA ARG A 115 6.29 0.49 -4.53
C ARG A 115 7.42 1.42 -4.96
N GLU A 116 8.42 1.63 -4.09
CA GLU A 116 9.58 2.45 -4.39
C GLU A 116 10.40 1.88 -5.55
N GLU A 117 10.58 0.56 -5.62
CA GLU A 117 11.28 -0.09 -6.73
C GLU A 117 10.60 0.17 -8.08
N ARG A 118 9.27 0.02 -8.13
CA ARG A 118 8.47 0.32 -9.34
C ARG A 118 8.54 1.81 -9.73
N LEU A 119 8.54 2.71 -8.75
CA LEU A 119 8.68 4.14 -9.02
C LEU A 119 10.10 4.47 -9.52
N LYS A 120 11.14 3.92 -8.88
CA LYS A 120 12.54 4.10 -9.29
C LYS A 120 12.78 3.59 -10.71
N SER A 121 12.27 2.41 -11.08
CA SER A 121 12.42 1.88 -12.44
C SER A 121 11.70 2.73 -13.49
N ALA A 122 10.51 3.25 -13.18
CA ALA A 122 9.79 4.19 -14.05
C ALA A 122 10.53 5.53 -14.18
N GLU A 123 11.07 6.06 -13.08
CA GLU A 123 11.89 7.28 -13.06
C GLU A 123 13.18 7.11 -13.86
N GLU A 124 13.86 5.97 -13.75
CA GLU A 124 15.06 5.67 -14.56
C GLU A 124 14.74 5.60 -16.06
N ARG A 125 13.65 4.90 -16.44
CA ARG A 125 13.19 4.82 -17.84
C ARG A 125 12.86 6.21 -18.38
N THR A 126 12.16 7.03 -17.61
CA THR A 126 11.79 8.40 -18.02
C THR A 126 12.98 9.36 -18.03
N ALA A 127 13.92 9.24 -17.08
CA ALA A 127 15.16 10.02 -17.03
C ALA A 127 16.08 9.71 -18.22
N LYS A 128 16.30 8.43 -18.55
CA LYS A 128 17.05 8.02 -19.76
C LYS A 128 16.44 8.62 -21.03
N LYS A 129 15.12 8.52 -21.20
CA LYS A 129 14.41 9.13 -22.35
C LYS A 129 14.50 10.65 -22.36
N ARG A 130 14.40 11.32 -21.20
CA ARG A 130 14.55 12.77 -21.04
C ARG A 130 15.96 13.24 -21.42
N LEU A 131 17.00 12.54 -20.97
CA LEU A 131 18.40 12.83 -21.31
C LEU A 131 18.65 12.69 -22.83
N LYS A 132 18.15 11.62 -23.47
CA LYS A 132 18.22 11.46 -24.94
C LYS A 132 17.58 12.66 -25.67
N ARG A 133 16.38 13.09 -25.24
CA ARG A 133 15.68 14.26 -25.81
C ARG A 133 16.44 15.58 -25.58
N GLN A 134 17.02 15.78 -24.40
CA GLN A 134 17.82 16.97 -24.10
C GLN A 134 19.09 17.04 -24.97
N LYS A 135 19.82 15.93 -25.13
CA LYS A 135 20.99 15.85 -26.03
C LYS A 135 20.62 16.15 -27.49
N LYS A 136 19.49 15.62 -27.98
CA LYS A 136 18.97 15.93 -29.34
C LYS A 136 18.59 17.42 -29.47
N LYS A 137 18.00 18.03 -28.44
CA LYS A 137 17.66 19.46 -28.40
C LYS A 137 18.90 20.35 -28.40
N GLN A 138 19.94 19.99 -27.63
CA GLN A 138 21.23 20.70 -27.61
C GLN A 138 21.91 20.64 -28.98
N ARG A 139 22.07 19.45 -29.57
CA ARG A 139 22.62 19.28 -30.93
C ARG A 139 21.88 20.10 -32.00
N LYS A 140 20.55 20.16 -31.94
CA LYS A 140 19.74 20.99 -32.86
C LYS A 140 19.99 22.48 -32.65
N LYS A 141 20.11 22.95 -31.40
CA LYS A 141 20.44 24.35 -31.09
C LYS A 141 21.83 24.72 -31.58
N GLU A 142 22.83 23.87 -31.35
CA GLU A 142 24.20 24.06 -31.83
C GLU A 142 24.26 24.15 -33.36
N LYS A 143 23.56 23.25 -34.07
CA LYS A 143 23.45 23.31 -35.54
C LYS A 143 22.82 24.63 -36.00
N LYS A 144 21.73 25.08 -35.36
CA LYS A 144 21.06 26.35 -35.71
C LYS A 144 21.97 27.57 -35.48
N ILE A 145 22.71 27.58 -34.37
CA ILE A 145 23.67 28.67 -34.07
C ILE A 145 24.79 28.68 -35.12
N LYS A 146 25.37 27.52 -35.44
CA LYS A 146 26.43 27.39 -36.45
C LYS A 146 25.98 27.85 -37.85
N THR A 147 24.75 27.56 -38.26
CA THR A 147 24.18 28.04 -39.54
C THR A 147 23.85 29.54 -39.53
N SER A 148 23.70 30.16 -38.35
CA SER A 148 23.43 31.61 -38.23
C SER A 148 24.68 32.46 -38.02
N SER A 149 25.84 31.85 -37.71
CA SER A 149 27.07 32.56 -37.35
C SER A 149 28.24 32.39 -38.34
N GLY A 150 28.09 31.65 -39.44
CA GLY A 150 29.14 31.47 -40.44
C GLY A 150 28.55 31.12 -41.79
N GLY A 151 28.96 31.88 -42.81
CA GLY A 151 28.42 31.85 -44.17
C GLY A 151 28.49 30.49 -44.88
N GLU A 152 27.69 30.41 -45.93
CA GLU A 152 27.59 29.31 -46.89
C GLU A 152 28.95 28.73 -47.27
N GLU A 153 29.25 27.48 -46.89
CA GLU A 153 30.06 26.59 -47.71
C GLU A 153 29.56 25.14 -47.59
N ASN A 154 29.30 24.57 -48.76
CA ASN A 154 28.91 23.19 -49.01
C ASN A 154 29.84 22.19 -48.32
N HIS A 155 29.31 21.33 -47.44
CA HIS A 155 29.85 19.98 -47.29
C HIS A 155 28.75 18.97 -47.01
N LYS A 156 28.43 18.23 -48.07
CA LYS A 156 27.81 16.91 -48.09
C LYS A 156 28.70 15.96 -47.27
N GLY A 157 28.48 15.92 -45.96
CA GLY A 157 29.13 15.02 -45.01
C GLY A 157 28.12 14.02 -44.51
N GLU A 158 28.14 12.84 -45.12
CA GLU A 158 27.55 11.59 -44.66
C GLU A 158 27.83 11.40 -43.16
N THR A 159 26.79 11.51 -42.34
CA THR A 159 26.81 11.14 -40.93
C THR A 159 25.90 9.95 -40.83
N THR A 160 26.49 8.77 -40.99
CA THR A 160 25.90 7.47 -40.70
C THR A 160 25.18 7.55 -39.35
N ASP A 161 23.84 7.61 -39.41
CA ASP A 161 22.95 7.30 -38.29
C ASP A 161 23.09 5.79 -38.07
N GLU A 162 24.14 5.39 -37.35
CA GLU A 162 24.08 4.13 -36.61
C GLU A 162 23.16 4.37 -35.42
N ASP A 163 21.86 4.33 -35.71
CA ASP A 163 20.83 4.04 -34.73
C ASP A 163 21.11 2.62 -34.20
N GLU A 164 21.96 2.55 -33.17
CA GLU A 164 22.06 1.41 -32.26
C GLU A 164 20.67 1.21 -31.61
N GLU A 165 19.82 0.48 -32.33
CA GLU A 165 18.69 -0.27 -31.81
C GLU A 165 19.22 -1.32 -30.82
N ASN A 166 19.50 -0.90 -29.58
CA ASN A 166 19.62 -1.87 -28.50
C ASN A 166 18.23 -2.19 -27.95
N SER A 167 17.66 -3.22 -28.57
CA SER A 167 16.71 -4.19 -28.04
C SER A 167 16.85 -4.41 -26.53
N ASP A 168 15.94 -3.86 -25.74
CA ASP A 168 15.72 -4.35 -24.37
C ASP A 168 14.25 -4.18 -23.95
N ASP A 169 13.36 -4.72 -24.78
CA ASP A 169 11.91 -4.83 -24.52
C ASP A 169 11.48 -6.31 -24.41
N GLN A 170 12.38 -7.18 -23.93
CA GLN A 170 12.10 -8.62 -23.76
C GLN A 170 12.14 -9.12 -22.30
N THR A 171 12.34 -8.26 -21.32
CA THR A 171 12.43 -8.70 -19.90
C THR A 171 11.11 -8.68 -19.13
N GLU A 172 9.98 -8.33 -19.75
CA GLU A 172 8.70 -8.15 -19.04
C GLU A 172 7.70 -9.33 -19.15
N GLN A 173 8.04 -10.45 -19.82
CA GLN A 173 7.12 -11.61 -19.93
C GLN A 173 7.45 -12.81 -19.01
N ALA A 174 8.51 -12.76 -18.21
CA ALA A 174 8.97 -13.93 -17.45
C ALA A 174 8.57 -14.00 -15.96
N PHE A 175 7.90 -12.98 -15.41
CA PHE A 175 7.64 -12.91 -13.95
C PHE A 175 6.17 -13.00 -13.51
N ASP A 176 5.23 -13.22 -14.43
CA ASP A 176 3.78 -13.26 -14.12
C ASP A 176 3.22 -14.70 -13.94
N LYS A 177 4.09 -15.68 -13.67
CA LYS A 177 3.73 -17.05 -13.27
C LYS A 177 4.61 -17.56 -12.14
N LEU A 178 4.29 -17.17 -10.91
CA LEU A 178 4.54 -17.95 -9.69
C LEU A 178 3.62 -17.47 -8.57
#